data_AF-A0A9D8EMY7-F1
#
_entry.id   AF-A0A9D8EMY7-F1
#
_cell.length_a   1.000
_cell.length_b   1.000
_cell.length_c   1.000
_cell.angle_alpha   90.00
_cell.angle_beta   90.00
_cell.angle_gamma   90.00
#
_symmetry.space_group_name_H-M   'P 1'
#
loop_
_entity.id
_entity.type
_entity.pdbx_description
1 polymer ?
#
loop_
_entity_poly.entity_id
_entity_poly.type
_entity_poly.pdbx_seq_one_letter_code
_entity_poly.pdbx_strand_id
1 'polypeptide(L)'
;MQSDYYFSKSKIYSYDFSGSYTAFESWTSAIGFNYTSTKDYNNKTGFYFTTSFPVANLLDVELFVENNFYNDLLINPMDFNETILKLTITKHW
;
A
#
# COMPACT_ATOMS: atom_id res chain seq x y z
N MET A 1 -29.40 -14.30 30.59
CA MET A 1 -28.16 -13.48 30.67
C MET A 1 -27.71 -13.22 29.25
N GLN A 2 -28.04 -12.04 28.73
CA GLN A 2 -27.69 -11.60 27.38
C GLN A 2 -26.35 -10.86 27.52
N SER A 3 -25.27 -11.41 26.97
CA SER A 3 -23.97 -10.74 27.00
C SER A 3 -24.00 -9.61 25.96
N ASP A 4 -24.05 -8.38 26.44
CA ASP A 4 -23.94 -7.19 25.59
C ASP A 4 -22.51 -7.13 25.01
N TYR A 5 -22.35 -7.64 23.79
CA TYR A 5 -21.18 -7.39 22.98
C TYR A 5 -21.18 -5.91 22.60
N TYR A 6 -20.50 -5.08 23.38
CA TYR A 6 -20.17 -3.72 22.99
C TYR A 6 -19.24 -3.77 21.79
N PHE A 7 -19.82 -3.72 20.58
CA PHE A 7 -19.09 -3.32 19.39
C PHE A 7 -18.70 -1.84 19.56
N SER A 8 -17.56 -1.60 20.20
CA SER A 8 -16.90 -0.30 20.11
C SER A 8 -16.70 0.00 18.63
N LYS A 9 -17.27 1.10 18.12
CA LYS A 9 -17.03 1.54 16.74
C LYS A 9 -15.53 1.79 16.58
N SER A 10 -14.82 0.87 15.94
CA SER A 10 -13.44 1.09 15.55
C SER A 10 -13.40 2.18 14.48
N LYS A 11 -12.50 3.15 14.68
CA LYS A 11 -12.21 4.19 13.69
C LYS A 11 -10.90 3.83 13.02
N ILE A 12 -10.90 3.90 11.69
CA ILE A 12 -9.71 3.70 10.86
C ILE A 12 -9.29 5.07 10.33
N TYR A 13 -8.03 5.41 10.56
CA TYR A 13 -7.38 6.57 9.97
C TYR A 13 -6.38 6.08 8.94
N SER A 14 -6.49 6.54 7.70
CA SER A 14 -5.57 6.20 6.62
C SER A 14 -5.06 7.46 5.97
N TYR A 15 -3.74 7.54 5.83
CA TYR A 15 -3.03 8.63 5.17
C TYR A 15 -2.14 8.04 4.09
N ASP A 16 -2.16 8.63 2.90
CA ASP A 16 -1.28 8.29 1.79
C ASP A 16 -0.61 9.56 1.29
N PHE A 17 0.71 9.53 1.23
CA PHE A 17 1.53 10.61 0.71
C PHE A 17 2.43 10.05 -0.37
N SER A 18 2.38 10.64 -1.56
CA SER A 18 3.22 10.21 -2.68
C SER A 18 3.73 11.38 -3.49
N GLY A 19 4.86 11.15 -4.13
CA GLY A 19 5.46 12.02 -5.12
C GLY A 19 5.75 11.23 -6.38
N SER A 20 5.41 11.80 -7.52
CA SER A 20 5.68 11.22 -8.83
C SER A 20 6.59 12.12 -9.66
N TYR A 21 7.33 11.49 -10.56
CA TYR A 21 8.20 12.14 -11.53
C TYR A 21 8.08 11.44 -12.87
N THR A 22 7.89 12.22 -13.93
CA THR A 22 7.87 11.72 -15.32
C THR A 22 9.14 12.17 -16.03
N ALA A 23 9.94 11.19 -16.44
CA ALA A 23 11.13 11.36 -17.28
C ALA A 23 10.80 11.01 -18.74
N PHE A 24 11.50 11.65 -19.68
CA PHE A 24 11.42 11.33 -21.12
C PHE A 24 10.00 11.28 -21.68
N GLU A 25 9.10 12.13 -21.13
CA GLU A 25 7.69 12.25 -21.51
C GLU A 25 6.84 10.97 -21.31
N SER A 26 7.42 9.89 -20.81
CA SER A 26 6.82 8.56 -20.92
C SER A 26 7.15 7.61 -19.76
N TRP A 27 8.31 7.76 -19.13
CA TRP A 27 8.68 6.97 -17.97
C TRP A 27 8.20 7.67 -16.70
N THR A 28 7.19 7.12 -16.04
CA THR A 28 6.69 7.64 -14.78
C THR A 28 7.15 6.77 -13.62
N SER A 29 7.76 7.38 -12.61
CA SER A 29 8.08 6.73 -11.33
C SER A 29 7.39 7.46 -10.21
N ALA A 30 6.90 6.73 -9.21
CA ALA A 30 6.38 7.32 -7.99
C ALA A 30 6.89 6.58 -6.76
N ILE A 31 7.17 7.34 -5.72
CA ILE A 31 7.44 6.82 -4.38
C ILE A 31 6.33 7.32 -3.46
N GLY A 32 5.89 6.44 -2.57
CA GLY A 32 4.86 6.78 -1.62
C GLY A 32 5.04 6.11 -0.28
N PHE A 33 4.33 6.69 0.67
CA PHE A 33 4.26 6.29 2.05
C PHE A 33 2.77 6.24 2.43
N ASN A 34 2.35 5.12 3.02
CA ASN A 34 1.02 4.98 3.57
C ASN A 34 1.08 4.66 5.05
N TYR A 35 0.16 5.22 5.83
CA TYR A 35 -0.03 4.92 7.24
C TYR A 35 -1.49 4.66 7.49
N THR A 36 -1.80 3.52 8.09
CA THR A 36 -3.15 3.18 8.54
C THR A 36 -3.11 2.84 10.03
N SER A 37 -4.06 3.39 10.79
CA SER A 37 -4.23 3.07 12.21
C SER A 37 -5.69 2.76 12.49
N THR A 38 -5.92 1.61 13.13
CA THR A 38 -7.21 1.25 13.70
C THR A 38 -7.10 1.42 15.20
N LYS A 39 -7.93 2.29 15.77
CA LYS A 39 -7.94 2.56 17.21
C LYS A 39 -8.06 1.26 18.01
N ASP A 40 -7.12 1.01 18.92
CA ASP A 40 -7.09 -0.12 19.85
C ASP A 40 -6.77 -1.51 19.22
N TYR A 41 -6.39 -1.59 17.94
CA TYR A 41 -6.08 -2.87 17.27
C TYR A 41 -4.69 -2.87 16.64
N ASN A 42 -4.49 -2.13 15.55
CA ASN A 42 -3.29 -2.26 14.74
C ASN A 42 -2.87 -0.95 14.10
N ASN A 43 -1.59 -0.89 13.73
CA ASN A 43 -1.10 0.07 12.78
C ASN A 43 -0.40 -0.64 11.62
N LYS A 44 -0.47 -0.03 10.44
CA LYS A 44 0.24 -0.43 9.23
C LYS A 44 1.00 0.79 8.75
N THR A 45 2.29 0.60 8.51
CA THR A 45 3.12 1.58 7.79
C THR A 45 3.61 0.93 6.51
N GLY A 46 3.40 1.57 5.37
CA GLY A 46 3.79 1.06 4.06
C GLY A 46 4.68 2.05 3.33
N PHE A 47 5.70 1.55 2.64
CA PHE A 47 6.44 2.30 1.64
C PHE A 47 6.27 1.59 0.31
N TYR A 48 5.96 2.34 -0.74
CA TYR A 48 5.84 1.78 -2.08
C TYR A 48 6.65 2.56 -3.09
N PHE A 49 7.12 1.84 -4.09
CA PHE A 49 7.71 2.36 -5.30
C PHE A 49 6.96 1.76 -6.48
N THR A 50 6.58 2.62 -7.42
CA THR A 50 6.03 2.20 -8.70
C THR A 50 6.82 2.86 -9.82
N THR A 51 7.04 2.11 -10.89
CA THR A 51 7.63 2.61 -12.12
C THR A 51 6.87 2.04 -13.30
N SER A 52 6.48 2.90 -14.24
CA SER A 52 5.86 2.52 -15.49
C SER A 52 6.61 3.12 -16.67
N PHE A 53 6.84 2.32 -17.69
CA PHE A 53 7.45 2.77 -18.94
C PHE A 53 6.76 2.09 -20.13
N PRO A 54 6.46 2.85 -21.20
CA PRO A 54 6.00 2.27 -22.45
C PRO A 54 7.20 1.64 -23.15
N VAL A 55 7.05 0.37 -23.54
CA VAL A 55 8.05 -0.32 -24.37
C VAL A 55 7.87 0.05 -25.85
N ALA A 56 6.62 0.30 -26.25
CA ALA A 56 6.22 0.77 -27.57
C ALA A 56 4.81 1.40 -27.47
N ASN A 57 4.31 2.00 -28.56
CA ASN A 57 2.92 2.50 -28.64
C ASN A 57 1.83 1.43 -28.37
N LEU A 58 2.23 0.16 -28.25
CA LEU A 58 1.36 -0.99 -28.05
C LEU A 58 1.43 -1.53 -26.62
N LEU A 59 2.43 -1.17 -25.80
CA LEU A 59 2.69 -1.90 -24.57
C LEU A 59 3.27 -1.02 -23.46
N ASP A 60 2.64 -1.09 -22.30
CA ASP A 60 3.14 -0.52 -21.05
C ASP A 60 3.55 -1.61 -20.08
N VAL A 61 4.68 -1.41 -19.41
CA VAL A 61 5.13 -2.24 -18.29
C VAL A 61 5.11 -1.40 -17.03
N GLU A 62 4.52 -1.94 -15.97
CA GLU A 62 4.53 -1.36 -14.63
C GLU A 62 5.13 -2.35 -13.64
N LEU A 63 6.10 -1.90 -12.86
CA LEU A 63 6.64 -2.61 -11.70
C LEU A 63 6.24 -1.85 -10.44
N PHE A 64 5.63 -2.57 -9.51
CA PHE A 64 5.23 -2.07 -8.20
C PHE A 64 5.87 -2.93 -7.10
N VAL A 65 6.46 -2.26 -6.12
CA VAL A 65 7.04 -2.88 -4.93
C VAL A 65 6.52 -2.13 -3.71
N GLU A 66 5.95 -2.85 -2.73
CA GLU A 66 5.49 -2.29 -1.46
C GLU A 66 6.05 -3.11 -0.31
N ASN A 67 6.50 -2.44 0.74
CA ASN A 67 6.85 -3.06 2.01
C ASN A 67 5.92 -2.52 3.09
N ASN A 68 5.21 -3.43 3.75
CA ASN A 68 4.28 -3.14 4.82
C ASN A 68 4.83 -3.66 6.15
N PHE A 69 4.82 -2.81 7.15
CA PHE A 69 5.16 -3.10 8.53
C PHE A 69 3.86 -3.06 9.34
N TYR A 70 3.42 -4.21 9.80
CA TYR A 70 2.25 -4.35 10.65
C TYR A 70 2.70 -4.47 12.10
N ASN A 71 2.18 -3.60 12.98
CA ASN A 71 2.30 -3.81 14.41
C ASN A 71 0.91 -3.97 15.03
N ASP A 72 0.76 -5.02 15.82
CA ASP A 72 -0.46 -5.30 16.58
C ASP A 72 -0.27 -4.84 18.03
N LEU A 73 -1.25 -4.12 18.56
CA LEU A 73 -1.19 -3.52 19.90
C LEU A 73 -1.92 -4.38 20.95
N LEU A 74 -2.44 -5.56 20.57
CA LEU A 74 -3.18 -6.47 21.46
C LEU A 74 -2.30 -7.55 22.12
N ILE A 75 -2.91 -8.31 23.04
CA ILE A 75 -2.29 -9.24 24.00
C ILE A 75 -1.47 -10.38 23.34
N ASN A 76 -1.60 -10.60 22.02
CA ASN A 76 -0.76 -11.51 21.26
C ASN A 76 -0.22 -10.79 20.00
N PRO A 77 0.80 -9.93 20.15
CA PRO A 77 1.29 -9.14 19.03
C PRO A 77 1.88 -10.06 17.97
N MET A 78 1.27 -10.06 16.78
CA MET A 78 1.84 -10.65 15.58
C MET A 78 2.36 -9.53 14.69
N ASP A 79 3.53 -9.02 15.05
CA ASP A 79 4.26 -8.10 14.20
C ASP A 79 4.83 -8.89 13.01
N PHE A 80 4.55 -8.43 11.80
CA PHE A 80 5.10 -9.04 10.60
C PHE A 80 5.34 -8.01 9.51
N ASN A 81 6.30 -8.34 8.66
CA ASN A 81 6.65 -7.56 7.49
C ASN A 81 6.16 -8.30 6.25
N GLU A 82 5.53 -7.58 5.34
CA GLU A 82 5.05 -8.08 4.07
C GLU A 82 5.71 -7.30 2.94
N THR A 83 6.28 -8.02 1.97
CA THR A 83 6.78 -7.43 0.73
C THR A 83 5.88 -7.88 -0.41
N ILE A 84 5.30 -6.92 -1.11
CA ILE A 84 4.47 -7.14 -2.30
C ILE A 84 5.29 -6.72 -3.52
N LEU A 85 5.41 -7.63 -4.49
CA LEU A 85 5.96 -7.33 -5.80
C LEU A 85 4.90 -7.63 -6.85
N LYS A 86 4.63 -6.66 -7.72
CA LYS A 86 3.65 -6.78 -8.79
C LYS A 86 4.27 -6.28 -10.09
N LEU A 87 4.12 -7.08 -11.14
CA LEU A 87 4.46 -6.74 -12.51
C LEU A 87 3.18 -6.74 -13.32
N THR A 88 2.84 -5.60 -13.92
CA THR A 88 1.68 -5.43 -14.80
C THR A 88 2.18 -5.18 -16.22
N ILE A 89 1.60 -5.87 -17.20
CA ILE A 89 1.85 -5.64 -18.62
C ILE A 89 0.51 -5.30 -19.26
N THR A 90 0.42 -4.12 -19.84
CA THR A 90 -0.78 -3.62 -20.53
C THR A 90 -0.52 -3.56 -22.01
N LYS A 91 -1.36 -4.21 -22.82
CA LYS A 91 -1.29 -4.15 -24.29
C LYS A 91 -2.43 -3.28 -24.81
N HIS A 92 -2.10 -2.28 -25.61
CA HIS A 92 -3.05 -1.44 -26.36
C HIS A 92 -3.35 -2.11 -27.72
N TRP A 93 -4.58 -2.02 -28.21
CA TRP A 93 -5.00 -2.56 -29.51
C TRP A 93 -5.75 -1.53 -30.34
#